data_AF-A0A9D7LN35-F1
#
_entry.id   AF-A0A9D7LN35-F1
#
_cell.length_a   1.000
_cell.length_b   1.000
_cell.length_c   1.000
_cell.angle_alpha   90.00
_cell.angle_beta   90.00
_cell.angle_gamma   90.00
#
_symmetry.space_group_name_H-M   'P 1'
#
loop_
_entity.id
_entity.type
_entity.pdbx_description
1 polymer ?
#
loop_
_entity_poly.entity_id
_entity_poly.type
_entity_poly.pdbx_seq_one_letter_code
_entity_poly.pdbx_strand_id
1 'polypeptide(L)'
;MNPDHLHEIHQRWAKEPLNRDSDDAGYPDSWYFEQCGGCVHWIALGGSLGDDWGVCSGASSAFGGRVRFEHDGCDEFIEDHSGFGVQRG
;
A
#
# COMPACT_ATOMS: atom_id res chain seq x y z
N MET A 1 -9.01 -3.54 -20.24
CA MET A 1 -7.78 -4.38 -20.18
C MET A 1 -8.22 -5.82 -19.94
N ASN A 2 -7.47 -6.83 -20.37
CA ASN A 2 -7.83 -8.25 -20.12
C ASN A 2 -7.78 -8.53 -18.59
N PRO A 3 -8.83 -9.09 -17.96
CA PRO A 3 -8.82 -9.46 -16.54
C PRO A 3 -7.65 -10.37 -16.13
N ASP A 4 -7.29 -11.35 -16.95
CA ASP A 4 -6.18 -12.26 -16.64
C ASP A 4 -4.86 -11.49 -16.58
N HIS A 5 -4.68 -10.54 -17.49
CA HIS A 5 -3.49 -9.68 -17.51
C HIS A 5 -3.42 -8.77 -16.27
N LEU A 6 -4.55 -8.23 -15.81
CA LEU A 6 -4.62 -7.43 -14.59
C LEU A 6 -4.30 -8.27 -13.36
N HIS A 7 -4.80 -9.52 -13.31
CA HIS A 7 -4.51 -10.46 -12.24
C HIS A 7 -3.01 -10.83 -12.20
N GLU A 8 -2.40 -11.11 -13.36
CA GLU A 8 -0.96 -11.38 -13.46
C GLU A 8 -0.11 -10.19 -13.01
N ILE A 9 -0.51 -8.96 -13.38
CA ILE A 9 0.16 -7.74 -12.91
C ILE A 9 0.06 -7.65 -11.38
N HIS A 10 -1.15 -7.76 -10.83
CA HIS A 10 -1.37 -7.69 -9.38
C HIS A 10 -0.52 -8.73 -8.65
N GLN A 11 -0.55 -10.00 -9.07
CA GLN A 11 0.20 -11.09 -8.43
C GLN A 11 1.71 -10.89 -8.49
N ARG A 12 2.22 -10.33 -9.60
CA ARG A 12 3.64 -10.02 -9.72
C ARG A 12 4.02 -8.85 -8.82
N TRP A 13 3.27 -7.76 -8.87
CA TRP A 13 3.60 -6.53 -8.15
C TRP A 13 3.41 -6.64 -6.64
N ALA A 14 2.41 -7.40 -6.17
CA ALA A 14 2.23 -7.71 -4.75
C ALA A 14 3.37 -8.58 -4.18
N LYS A 15 4.21 -9.15 -5.03
CA LYS A 15 5.39 -9.96 -4.67
C LYS A 15 6.73 -9.30 -5.04
N GLU A 16 6.70 -8.09 -5.59
CA GLU A 16 7.92 -7.28 -5.66
C GLU A 16 8.39 -6.99 -4.23
N PRO A 17 9.69 -6.75 -3.99
CA PRO A 17 10.21 -6.61 -2.63
C PRO A 17 9.42 -5.55 -1.83
N LEU A 18 8.57 -6.03 -0.91
CA LEU A 18 7.81 -5.20 0.00
C LEU A 18 8.74 -4.66 1.08
N ASN A 19 8.47 -3.47 1.59
CA ASN A 19 9.23 -2.97 2.74
C ASN A 19 8.87 -3.75 4.02
N ARG A 20 7.60 -4.17 4.14
CA ARG A 20 7.08 -5.00 5.22
C ARG A 20 6.36 -6.19 4.61
N ASP A 21 7.09 -7.27 4.36
CA ASP A 21 6.55 -8.52 3.80
C ASP A 21 5.84 -9.34 4.88
N SER A 22 4.52 -9.52 4.75
CA SER A 22 3.71 -10.29 5.70
C SER A 22 4.04 -11.78 5.74
N ASP A 23 4.76 -12.29 4.72
CA ASP A 23 5.24 -13.68 4.69
C ASP A 23 6.54 -13.86 5.50
N ASP A 24 7.18 -12.78 5.97
CA ASP A 24 8.36 -12.87 6.83
C ASP A 24 7.96 -13.40 8.22
N ALA A 25 8.69 -14.42 8.70
CA ALA A 25 8.49 -14.99 10.04
C ALA A 25 8.72 -13.97 11.18
N GLY A 26 9.43 -12.88 10.91
CA GLY A 26 9.65 -11.75 11.82
C GLY A 26 8.59 -10.65 11.73
N TYR A 27 7.56 -10.79 10.91
CA TYR A 27 6.53 -9.76 10.72
C TYR A 27 5.75 -9.50 12.03
N PRO A 28 5.86 -8.30 12.63
CA PRO A 28 5.15 -7.97 13.87
C PRO A 28 3.64 -7.87 13.65
N ASP A 29 2.85 -8.35 14.61
CA ASP A 29 1.39 -8.27 14.55
C ASP A 29 0.86 -6.84 14.38
N SER A 30 1.57 -5.84 14.92
CA SER A 30 1.17 -4.42 14.79
C SER A 30 1.18 -3.97 13.33
N TRP A 31 2.04 -4.52 12.49
CA TRP A 31 2.14 -4.13 11.08
C TRP A 31 0.92 -4.52 10.25
N TYR A 32 0.12 -5.51 10.70
CA TYR A 32 -1.19 -5.77 10.08
C TYR A 32 -2.14 -4.58 10.17
N PHE A 33 -1.94 -3.69 11.16
CA PHE A 33 -2.73 -2.47 11.35
C PHE A 33 -2.00 -1.21 10.86
N GLU A 34 -0.73 -1.30 10.50
CA GLU A 34 0.11 -0.18 10.04
C GLU A 34 0.41 -0.24 8.53
N GLN A 35 -0.60 -0.61 7.76
CA GLN A 35 -0.49 -0.76 6.30
C GLN A 35 -0.68 0.59 5.58
N CYS A 36 -0.12 0.72 4.38
CA CYS A 36 -0.17 1.92 3.57
C CYS A 36 -1.60 2.42 3.41
N GLY A 37 -2.58 1.55 3.11
CA GLY A 37 -3.99 1.92 2.99
C GLY A 37 -4.61 2.56 4.24
N GLY A 38 -4.03 2.33 5.42
CA GLY A 38 -4.48 2.89 6.70
C GLY A 38 -3.75 4.16 7.11
N CYS A 39 -2.83 4.67 6.31
CA CYS A 39 -2.01 5.83 6.65
C CYS A 39 -2.62 7.14 6.13
N VAL A 40 -2.54 8.23 6.90
CA VAL A 40 -2.99 9.57 6.47
C VAL A 40 -2.28 10.07 5.20
N HIS A 41 -1.10 9.52 4.90
CA HIS A 41 -0.32 9.85 3.73
C HIS A 41 -0.72 9.06 2.47
N TRP A 42 -1.63 8.10 2.58
CA TRP A 42 -2.12 7.30 1.46
C TRP A 42 -2.99 8.11 0.50
N ILE A 43 -2.71 7.96 -0.78
CA ILE A 43 -3.56 8.41 -1.88
C ILE A 43 -3.80 7.21 -2.78
N ALA A 44 -4.99 6.60 -2.68
CA ALA A 44 -5.39 5.51 -3.57
C ALA A 44 -5.37 5.97 -5.04
N LEU A 45 -4.84 5.13 -5.93
CA LEU A 45 -4.87 5.36 -7.37
C LEU A 45 -6.10 4.66 -7.97
N GLY A 46 -6.99 5.44 -8.57
CA GLY A 46 -8.08 4.87 -9.36
C GLY A 46 -7.58 4.20 -10.65
N GLY A 47 -8.20 3.10 -11.06
CA GLY A 47 -7.88 2.45 -12.34
C GLY A 47 -8.28 0.99 -12.43
N SER A 48 -7.80 0.33 -13.49
CA SER A 48 -8.13 -1.09 -13.73
C SER A 48 -7.42 -2.08 -12.80
N LEU A 49 -6.41 -1.65 -12.04
CA LEU A 49 -5.71 -2.49 -11.07
C LEU A 49 -6.36 -2.49 -9.68
N GLY A 50 -7.48 -1.78 -9.50
CA GLY A 50 -8.19 -1.67 -8.22
C GLY A 50 -7.56 -0.67 -7.26
N ASP A 51 -8.10 -0.63 -6.04
CA ASP A 51 -7.66 0.28 -4.96
C ASP A 51 -6.45 -0.26 -4.17
N ASP A 52 -5.94 -1.46 -4.52
CA ASP A 52 -4.78 -2.10 -3.88
C ASP A 52 -3.46 -1.33 -4.14
N TRP A 53 -3.50 -0.31 -4.99
CA TRP A 53 -2.35 0.49 -5.39
C TRP A 53 -2.60 1.97 -5.16
N GLY A 54 -1.62 2.63 -4.57
CA GLY A 54 -1.70 4.04 -4.20
C GLY A 54 -0.34 4.71 -4.25
N VAL A 55 -0.27 5.95 -3.79
CA VAL A 55 0.97 6.73 -3.67
C VAL A 55 1.12 7.22 -2.24
N CYS A 56 2.35 7.22 -1.72
CA CYS A 56 2.66 7.85 -0.44
C CYS A 56 2.93 9.35 -0.63
N SER A 57 2.20 10.22 0.08
CA SER A 57 2.42 11.68 0.07
C SER A 57 3.33 12.19 1.20
N GLY A 58 3.79 11.30 2.09
CA GLY A 58 4.59 11.66 3.26
C GLY A 58 6.00 12.09 2.86
N ALA A 59 6.37 13.34 3.18
CA ALA A 59 7.68 13.90 2.83
C ALA A 59 8.85 13.32 3.66
N SER A 60 8.58 12.82 4.87
CA SER A 60 9.58 12.12 5.71
C SER A 60 9.79 10.67 5.28
N SER A 61 8.81 10.07 4.61
CA SER A 61 8.90 8.69 4.15
C SER A 61 9.90 8.56 3.01
N ALA A 62 10.74 7.52 3.08
CA ALA A 62 11.59 7.11 1.96
C ALA A 62 10.79 6.78 0.68
N PHE A 63 9.47 6.62 0.83
CA PHE A 63 8.53 6.27 -0.23
C PHE A 63 7.68 7.43 -0.74
N GLY A 64 7.91 8.66 -0.26
CA GLY A 64 7.21 9.86 -0.72
C GLY A 64 7.25 10.00 -2.25
N GLY A 65 6.08 10.19 -2.87
CA GLY A 65 5.87 10.30 -4.32
C GLY A 65 5.98 8.98 -5.08
N ARG A 66 6.11 7.82 -4.41
CA ARG A 66 6.22 6.50 -5.06
C ARG A 66 4.92 5.72 -4.97
N VAL A 67 4.67 4.90 -6.00
CA VAL A 67 3.59 3.91 -5.99
C VAL A 67 3.87 2.87 -4.91
N ARG A 68 2.83 2.49 -4.15
CA ARG A 68 2.89 1.51 -3.07
C ARG A 68 1.71 0.56 -3.15
N PHE A 69 1.95 -0.66 -2.69
CA PHE A 69 0.92 -1.64 -2.43
C PHE A 69 0.20 -1.29 -1.13
N GLU A 70 -1.12 -1.43 -1.10
CA GLU A 70 -1.96 -1.05 0.03
C GLU A 70 -1.54 -1.75 1.33
N HIS A 71 -1.16 -3.03 1.25
CA HIS A 71 -0.77 -3.87 2.40
C HIS A 71 0.69 -3.75 2.82
N ASP A 72 1.52 -2.98 2.10
CA ASP A 72 2.89 -2.68 2.53
C ASP A 72 2.88 -1.61 3.64
N GLY A 73 4.02 -1.17 4.16
CA GLY A 73 4.08 -0.10 5.16
C GLY A 73 5.45 0.55 5.28
N CYS A 74 5.59 1.46 6.23
CA CYS A 74 6.87 2.08 6.61
C CYS A 74 6.80 2.63 8.03
N ASP A 75 7.96 2.98 8.60
CA ASP A 75 8.05 3.43 9.99
C ASP A 75 7.44 4.82 10.24
N GLU A 76 7.15 5.56 9.17
CA GLU A 76 6.47 6.86 9.20
C GLU A 76 4.92 6.72 9.13
N PHE A 77 4.39 5.55 9.50
CA PHE A 77 2.95 5.30 9.53
C PHE A 77 2.26 6.22 10.55
N ILE A 78 1.18 6.86 10.12
CA ILE A 78 0.27 7.62 10.99
C ILE A 78 -1.14 7.17 10.64
N GLU A 79 -1.83 6.60 11.62
CA GLU A 79 -3.18 6.07 11.45
C GLU A 79 -4.15 7.14 10.93
N ASP A 80 -4.90 6.75 9.90
CA ASP A 80 -6.01 7.53 9.39
C ASP A 80 -7.33 7.15 10.04
N HIS A 81 -7.80 8.01 10.95
CA HIS A 81 -9.09 7.82 11.62
C HIS A 81 -10.31 8.04 10.71
N SER A 82 -10.11 8.43 9.45
CA SER A 82 -11.19 8.56 8.45
C SER A 82 -11.58 7.19 7.85
N GLY A 83 -10.74 6.17 8.03
CA GLY A 83 -10.96 4.81 7.53
C GLY A 83 -9.87 4.35 6.55
N PHE A 84 -9.80 3.03 6.35
CA PHE A 84 -8.83 2.38 5.46
C PHE A 84 -9.18 2.60 3.99
N GLY A 85 -8.18 2.83 3.14
CA GLY A 85 -8.34 2.93 1.68
C GLY A 85 -9.09 4.19 1.21
N VAL A 86 -9.23 5.21 2.06
CA VAL A 86 -9.97 6.42 1.71
C VAL A 86 -9.30 7.13 0.53
N GLN A 87 -10.04 7.27 -0.56
CA GLN A 87 -9.63 8.05 -1.72
C GLN A 87 -9.56 9.54 -1.35
N ARG A 88 -8.36 10.12 -1.45
CA ARG A 88 -8.11 11.54 -1.20
C ARG A 88 -7.78 12.22 -2.53
N GLY A 89 -8.80 12.77 -3.18
CA GLY A 89 -8.72 13.45 -4.48
C GLY A 89 -10.02 14.14 -4.83
#